data_AF-A0A1A7MI78-F1
#
_entry.id   AF-A0A1A7MI78-F1
#
_cell.length_a   1.000
_cell.length_b   1.000
_cell.length_c   1.000
_cell.angle_alpha   90.00
_cell.angle_beta   90.00
_cell.angle_gamma   90.00
#
_symmetry.space_group_name_H-M   'P 1'
#
loop_
_entity.id
_entity.type
_entity.pdbx_description
1 polymer ?
#
loop_
_entity_poly.entity_id
_entity_poly.type
_entity_poly.pdbx_seq_one_letter_code
_entity_poly.pdbx_strand_id
1 'polypeptide(L)'
;MSVIVLPGQELTADQLPSQNTSRTLTLGPGLRHIPPVTIVATQAGELCTDSKKNAIWIENLGGRYLPHTGDLVVATVQRSSADTYHCTLTPHTPSVLLGQLAFEGATKKTRPQLTQGALVYARVSKADKWSDVEIECVNPSTGKSDGLGPLKAGMLFDVSPAFARRLMMGAGKGGVVLLEEIGEKVRFEVAVGRNGKVWVDSSTLAETVAIGRCLTETDEKNLDLQAQKKLVNKLVKTV
;
A
#
# COMPACT_ATOMS: atom_id res chain seq x y z
N MET A 1 -9.86 5.03 23.80
CA MET A 1 -9.93 6.44 23.40
C MET A 1 -8.72 6.68 22.52
N SER A 2 -8.91 7.14 21.29
CA SER A 2 -7.80 7.40 20.37
C SER A 2 -7.00 8.60 20.87
N VAL A 3 -5.68 8.46 20.94
CA VAL A 3 -4.80 9.55 21.40
C VAL A 3 -4.29 10.27 20.17
N ILE A 4 -4.66 11.53 20.01
CA ILE A 4 -4.15 12.38 18.94
C ILE A 4 -2.86 13.04 19.42
N VAL A 5 -1.83 13.00 18.58
CA VAL A 5 -0.53 13.62 18.84
C VAL A 5 -0.21 14.65 17.77
N LEU A 6 0.51 15.70 18.17
CA LEU A 6 0.94 16.78 17.28
C LEU A 6 2.47 16.76 17.08
N PRO A 7 2.99 17.28 15.96
CA PRO A 7 4.42 17.40 15.74
C PRO A 7 5.10 18.20 16.86
N GLY A 8 6.20 17.69 17.38
CA GLY A 8 6.94 18.28 18.50
C GLY A 8 6.46 17.82 19.89
N GLN A 9 5.33 17.11 19.98
CA GLN A 9 4.87 16.56 21.25
C GLN A 9 5.76 15.40 21.68
N GLU A 10 6.25 15.46 22.92
CA GLU A 10 6.94 14.36 23.58
C GLU A 10 5.92 13.34 24.10
N LEU A 11 6.16 12.05 23.86
CA LEU A 11 5.32 10.98 24.37
C LEU A 11 5.66 10.69 25.83
N THR A 12 4.63 10.63 26.68
CA THR A 12 4.79 10.25 28.10
C THR A 12 4.75 8.73 28.27
N ALA A 13 5.28 8.24 29.39
CA ALA A 13 5.33 6.81 29.69
C ALA A 13 3.94 6.14 29.69
N ASP A 14 2.89 6.89 30.03
CA ASP A 14 1.50 6.40 30.06
C ASP A 14 0.93 6.10 28.66
N GLN A 15 1.53 6.69 27.63
CA GLN A 15 1.14 6.51 26.23
C GLN A 15 1.90 5.36 25.55
N LEU A 16 2.86 4.77 26.25
CA LEU A 16 3.67 3.65 25.75
C LEU A 16 3.04 2.31 26.19
N PRO A 17 3.15 1.25 25.36
CA PRO A 17 2.78 -0.10 25.79
C PRO A 17 3.57 -0.51 27.03
N SER A 18 2.93 -1.29 27.91
CA SER A 18 3.49 -1.61 29.24
C SER A 18 4.90 -2.18 29.16
N GLN A 19 5.81 -1.64 29.98
CA GLN A 19 7.22 -2.04 30.06
C GLN A 19 7.45 -3.46 30.64
N ASN A 20 6.38 -4.20 30.95
CA ASN A 20 6.44 -5.57 31.48
C ASN A 20 6.90 -6.63 30.45
N THR A 21 7.44 -6.21 29.33
CA THR A 21 7.91 -7.10 28.27
C THR A 21 9.42 -6.95 28.14
N SER A 22 10.17 -8.05 28.21
CA SER A 22 11.64 -8.08 27.93
C SER A 22 11.99 -7.69 26.48
N ARG A 23 11.01 -7.30 25.65
CA ARG A 23 11.18 -6.96 24.24
C ARG A 23 11.47 -5.47 24.09
N THR A 24 12.37 -5.12 23.19
CA THR A 24 12.64 -3.73 22.82
C THR A 24 11.41 -3.08 22.18
N LEU A 25 11.21 -1.79 22.46
CA LEU A 25 10.12 -1.00 21.88
C LEU A 25 10.46 -0.70 20.42
N THR A 26 9.58 -1.11 19.50
CA THR A 26 9.74 -0.81 18.07
C THR A 26 9.02 0.50 17.73
N LEU A 27 9.78 1.47 17.22
CA LEU A 27 9.23 2.74 16.74
C LEU A 27 8.89 2.62 15.26
N GLY A 28 7.62 2.81 14.95
CA GLY A 28 7.12 2.88 13.59
C GLY A 28 7.09 4.31 13.04
N PRO A 29 6.38 4.51 11.92
CA PRO A 29 6.31 5.79 11.23
C PRO A 29 5.80 6.95 12.10
N GLY A 30 6.29 8.15 11.79
CA GLY A 30 5.86 9.40 12.44
C GLY A 30 6.51 9.65 13.81
N LEU A 31 7.26 8.70 14.37
CA LEU A 31 7.95 8.84 15.65
C LEU A 31 9.45 8.93 15.47
N ARG A 32 10.11 9.71 16.34
CA ARG A 32 11.56 9.83 16.36
C ARG A 32 12.08 9.67 17.79
N HIS A 33 13.06 8.79 17.95
CA HIS A 33 13.86 8.71 19.18
C HIS A 33 14.96 9.77 19.14
N ILE A 34 14.99 10.60 20.17
CA ILE A 34 16.06 11.54 20.48
C ILE A 34 16.76 10.99 21.73
N PRO A 35 17.99 10.45 21.59
CA PRO A 35 18.75 9.96 22.74
C PRO A 35 18.90 11.06 23.80
N PRO A 36 18.83 10.73 25.11
CA PRO A 36 18.93 9.38 25.67
C PRO A 36 17.63 8.57 25.78
N VAL A 37 16.45 9.20 25.90
CA VAL A 37 15.17 8.48 26.16
C VAL A 37 13.97 9.11 25.44
N THR A 38 14.08 10.34 24.92
CA THR A 38 12.92 11.12 24.49
C THR A 38 12.36 10.60 23.17
N ILE A 39 11.05 10.32 23.13
CA ILE A 39 10.34 9.97 21.89
C ILE A 39 9.45 11.15 21.53
N VAL A 40 9.64 11.69 20.33
CA VAL A 40 8.92 12.87 19.84
C VAL A 40 8.09 12.49 18.62
N ALA A 41 6.85 12.97 18.58
CA ALA A 41 6.02 12.92 17.39
C ALA A 41 6.55 13.89 16.33
N THR A 42 6.78 13.38 15.12
CA THR A 42 7.20 14.19 13.95
C THR A 42 6.06 14.52 13.01
N GLN A 43 4.96 13.78 13.12
CA GLN A 43 3.76 13.95 12.30
C GLN A 43 2.54 14.06 13.21
N ALA A 44 1.51 14.75 12.71
CA ALA A 44 0.21 14.77 13.35
C ALA A 44 -0.55 13.48 13.01
N GLY A 45 -1.27 12.91 13.97
CA GLY A 45 -2.12 11.76 13.71
C GLY A 45 -2.56 11.03 14.98
N GLU A 46 -3.18 9.87 14.77
CA GLU A 46 -3.57 8.99 15.87
C GLU A 46 -2.38 8.12 16.29
N LEU A 47 -2.05 8.13 17.58
CA LEU A 47 -1.05 7.23 18.15
C LEU A 47 -1.65 5.82 18.27
N CYS A 48 -1.12 4.91 17.47
CA CYS A 48 -1.47 3.49 17.52
C CYS A 48 -0.42 2.72 18.33
N THR A 49 -0.90 1.82 19.18
CA THR A 49 -0.06 0.97 20.02
C THR A 49 -0.43 -0.49 19.83
N ASP A 50 0.55 -1.34 19.52
CA ASP A 50 0.39 -2.80 19.51
C ASP A 50 1.17 -3.38 20.70
N SER A 51 0.43 -3.75 21.74
CA SER A 51 0.99 -4.36 22.95
C SER A 51 1.60 -5.75 22.70
N LYS A 52 1.14 -6.50 21.70
CA LYS A 52 1.67 -7.84 21.39
C LYS A 52 3.04 -7.75 20.73
N LYS A 53 3.22 -6.79 19.83
CA LYS A 53 4.48 -6.53 19.12
C LYS A 53 5.41 -5.57 19.87
N ASN A 54 4.93 -4.96 20.96
CA ASN A 54 5.60 -3.86 21.63
C ASN A 54 6.02 -2.77 20.63
N ALA A 55 5.07 -2.33 19.81
CA ALA A 55 5.30 -1.39 18.72
C ALA A 55 4.35 -0.21 18.81
N ILE A 56 4.85 0.98 18.45
CA ILE A 56 4.06 2.22 18.40
C ILE A 56 4.30 2.93 17.08
N TRP A 57 3.26 3.55 16.53
CA TRP A 57 3.35 4.35 15.31
C TRP A 57 2.26 5.41 15.29
N ILE A 58 2.43 6.43 14.44
CA ILE A 58 1.40 7.42 14.18
C ILE A 58 0.70 7.04 12.89
N GLU A 59 -0.61 6.82 12.96
CA GLU A 59 -1.44 6.67 11.77
C GLU A 59 -1.74 8.05 11.19
N ASN A 60 -1.22 8.28 9.98
CA ASN A 60 -1.48 9.49 9.21
C ASN A 60 -2.41 9.16 8.05
N LEU A 61 -3.54 9.87 7.98
CA LEU A 61 -4.56 9.72 6.96
C LEU A 61 -4.14 10.32 5.60
N GLY A 62 -3.17 11.23 5.62
CA GLY A 62 -2.74 11.96 4.43
C GLY A 62 -1.28 11.72 4.04
N GLY A 63 -0.88 12.46 2.99
CA GLY A 63 0.49 12.54 2.56
C GLY A 63 0.82 11.67 1.35
N ARG A 64 2.04 11.87 0.86
CA ARG A 64 2.60 11.11 -0.25
C ARG A 64 3.13 9.76 0.26
N TYR A 65 2.99 8.73 -0.55
CA TYR A 65 3.59 7.43 -0.28
C TYR A 65 5.12 7.53 -0.17
N LEU A 66 5.68 6.94 0.89
CA LEU A 66 7.11 6.79 1.09
C LEU A 66 7.46 5.30 1.01
N PRO A 67 8.32 4.90 0.06
CA PRO A 67 8.71 3.50 -0.10
C PRO A 67 9.35 2.93 1.17
N HIS A 68 8.86 1.77 1.59
CA HIS A 68 9.47 0.96 2.65
C HIS A 68 9.69 -0.46 2.15
N THR A 69 10.79 -1.07 2.56
CA THR A 69 11.12 -2.46 2.21
C THR A 69 9.99 -3.41 2.58
N GLY A 70 9.61 -4.27 1.64
CA GLY A 70 8.53 -5.24 1.78
C GLY A 70 7.14 -4.72 1.38
N ASP A 71 7.00 -3.43 1.06
CA ASP A 71 5.72 -2.90 0.59
C ASP A 71 5.33 -3.44 -0.79
N LEU A 72 4.07 -3.83 -0.93
CA LEU A 72 3.46 -4.17 -2.21
C LEU A 72 2.94 -2.89 -2.87
N VAL A 73 3.31 -2.66 -4.12
CA VAL A 73 3.04 -1.41 -4.85
C VAL A 73 2.70 -1.69 -6.31
N VAL A 74 1.89 -0.80 -6.89
CA VAL A 74 1.66 -0.78 -8.34
C VAL A 74 2.55 0.29 -8.96
N ALA A 75 3.44 -0.10 -9.84
CA ALA A 75 4.39 0.78 -10.52
C ALA A 75 4.02 0.96 -11.99
N THR A 76 4.25 2.16 -12.54
CA THR A 76 4.11 2.43 -13.98
C THR A 76 5.49 2.54 -14.62
N VAL A 77 5.74 1.77 -15.67
CA VAL A 77 7.00 1.81 -16.42
C VAL A 77 7.10 3.12 -17.19
N GLN A 78 8.16 3.90 -16.96
CA GLN A 78 8.43 5.14 -17.70
C GLN A 78 9.33 4.87 -18.90
N ARG A 79 10.42 4.13 -18.69
CA ARG A 79 11.40 3.80 -19.74
C ARG A 79 12.14 2.51 -19.39
N SER A 80 12.69 1.88 -20.42
CA SER A 80 13.54 0.70 -20.30
C SER A 80 14.99 1.07 -20.60
N SER A 81 15.92 0.50 -19.84
CA SER A 81 17.37 0.58 -20.02
C SER A 81 17.92 -0.80 -20.39
N ALA A 82 19.25 -1.02 -20.36
CA ALA A 82 19.82 -2.33 -20.72
C ALA A 82 19.51 -3.42 -19.67
N ASP A 83 19.63 -3.07 -18.39
CA ASP A 83 19.54 -4.02 -17.26
C ASP A 83 18.37 -3.73 -16.30
N THR A 84 17.76 -2.54 -16.40
CA THR A 84 16.70 -2.08 -15.51
C THR A 84 15.55 -1.43 -16.29
N TYR A 85 14.37 -1.43 -15.68
CA TYR A 85 13.24 -0.58 -16.01
C TYR A 85 13.21 0.57 -15.01
N HIS A 86 12.98 1.78 -15.50
CA HIS A 86 12.71 2.94 -14.65
C HIS A 86 11.20 3.10 -14.52
N CYS A 87 10.71 2.97 -13.30
CA CYS A 87 9.29 3.00 -12.98
C CYS A 87 8.95 4.19 -12.09
N THR A 88 7.67 4.54 -12.03
CA THR A 88 7.14 5.54 -11.11
C THR A 88 6.11 4.90 -10.19
N LEU A 89 6.24 5.13 -8.89
CA LEU A 89 5.27 4.68 -7.88
C LEU A 89 4.20 5.73 -7.61
N THR A 90 4.59 7.00 -7.50
CA THR A 90 3.65 8.12 -7.33
C THR A 90 4.07 9.31 -8.20
N PRO A 91 3.12 10.16 -8.62
CA PRO A 91 3.45 11.33 -9.42
C PRO A 91 4.44 12.26 -8.72
N HIS A 92 5.39 12.82 -9.48
CA HIS A 92 6.40 13.78 -9.01
C HIS A 92 7.33 13.22 -7.90
N THR A 93 7.65 11.93 -7.96
CA THR A 93 8.72 11.31 -7.17
C THR A 93 9.87 10.85 -8.06
N PRO A 94 11.07 10.65 -7.48
CA PRO A 94 12.15 9.99 -8.20
C PRO A 94 11.71 8.66 -8.82
N SER A 95 12.31 8.31 -9.95
CA SER A 95 12.10 7.00 -10.56
C SER A 95 12.65 5.90 -9.66
N VAL A 96 11.99 4.75 -9.68
CA VAL A 96 12.35 3.53 -8.96
C VAL A 96 12.90 2.52 -9.97
N LEU A 97 13.85 1.70 -9.54
CA LEU A 97 14.52 0.74 -10.40
C LEU A 97 13.87 -0.64 -10.28
N LEU A 98 13.51 -1.24 -11.41
CA LEU A 98 13.06 -2.63 -11.50
C LEU A 98 14.04 -3.41 -12.36
N GLY A 99 14.75 -4.38 -11.79
CA GLY A 99 15.68 -5.21 -12.54
C GLY A 99 14.97 -6.01 -13.63
N GLN A 100 15.56 -6.12 -14.83
CA GLN A 100 14.95 -6.91 -15.92
C GLN A 100 14.95 -8.42 -15.65
N LEU A 101 15.80 -8.86 -14.73
CA LEU A 101 15.87 -10.24 -14.24
C LEU A 101 15.08 -10.45 -12.94
N ALA A 102 14.47 -9.38 -12.39
CA ALA A 102 13.71 -9.45 -11.14
C ALA A 102 12.26 -9.94 -11.36
N PHE A 103 12.08 -10.95 -12.22
CA PHE A 103 10.81 -11.58 -12.52
C PHE A 103 10.96 -13.10 -12.46
N GLU A 104 9.86 -13.80 -12.20
CA GLU A 104 9.88 -15.26 -12.11
C GLU A 104 10.36 -15.88 -13.43
N GLY A 105 11.41 -16.70 -13.36
CA GLY A 105 11.98 -17.38 -14.53
C GLY A 105 12.70 -16.46 -15.53
N ALA A 106 12.96 -15.20 -15.20
CA ALA A 106 13.65 -14.29 -16.11
C ALA A 106 15.13 -14.64 -16.30
N THR A 107 15.54 -14.80 -17.56
CA THR A 107 16.94 -14.92 -17.97
C THR A 107 17.26 -13.84 -18.99
N LYS A 108 18.56 -13.66 -19.33
CA LYS A 108 18.97 -12.72 -20.40
C LYS A 108 18.26 -12.96 -21.74
N LYS A 109 17.76 -14.19 -21.98
CA LYS A 109 17.03 -14.56 -23.21
C LYS A 109 15.51 -14.41 -23.07
N THR A 110 14.96 -14.57 -21.87
CA THR A 110 13.50 -14.71 -21.62
C THR A 110 12.91 -13.58 -20.77
N ARG A 111 13.61 -12.44 -20.68
CA ARG A 111 13.16 -11.30 -19.88
C ARG A 111 11.80 -10.73 -20.37
N PRO A 112 10.87 -10.38 -19.46
CA PRO A 112 9.62 -9.73 -19.85
C PRO A 112 9.88 -8.43 -20.59
N GLN A 113 9.15 -8.17 -21.67
CA GLN A 113 9.26 -6.95 -22.46
C GLN A 113 8.14 -5.99 -22.03
N LEU A 114 8.50 -4.97 -21.25
CA LEU A 114 7.54 -3.98 -20.76
C LEU A 114 7.67 -2.68 -21.55
N THR A 115 6.56 -2.23 -22.13
CA THR A 115 6.48 -0.95 -22.84
C THR A 115 6.34 0.21 -21.86
N GLN A 116 6.66 1.42 -22.32
CA GLN A 116 6.33 2.63 -21.58
C GLN A 116 4.81 2.69 -21.32
N GLY A 117 4.43 3.02 -20.10
CA GLY A 117 3.04 3.04 -19.62
C GLY A 117 2.53 1.70 -19.06
N ALA A 118 3.29 0.62 -19.20
CA ALA A 118 2.88 -0.67 -18.63
C ALA A 118 2.79 -0.61 -17.09
N LEU A 119 1.82 -1.32 -16.52
CA LEU A 119 1.63 -1.44 -15.08
C LEU A 119 2.27 -2.74 -14.57
N VAL A 120 2.90 -2.65 -13.41
CA VAL A 120 3.57 -3.78 -12.76
C VAL A 120 3.21 -3.80 -11.29
N TYR A 121 2.74 -4.94 -10.81
CA TYR A 121 2.62 -5.20 -9.39
C TYR A 121 3.93 -5.76 -8.86
N ALA A 122 4.53 -5.06 -7.92
CA ALA A 122 5.87 -5.34 -7.44
C ALA A 122 5.98 -5.13 -5.93
N ARG A 123 7.06 -5.68 -5.37
CA ARG A 123 7.44 -5.48 -3.98
C ARG A 123 8.66 -4.58 -3.91
N VAL A 124 8.70 -3.67 -2.95
CA VAL A 124 9.89 -2.87 -2.67
C VAL A 124 10.96 -3.76 -2.02
N SER A 125 12.06 -4.00 -2.72
CA SER A 125 13.17 -4.83 -2.24
C SER A 125 14.15 -4.02 -1.39
N LYS A 126 14.39 -2.76 -1.78
CA LYS A 126 15.33 -1.86 -1.11
C LYS A 126 14.80 -0.43 -1.11
N ALA A 127 14.84 0.20 0.05
CA ALA A 127 14.41 1.58 0.25
C ALA A 127 15.33 2.30 1.25
N ASP A 128 16.59 2.50 0.88
CA ASP A 128 17.54 3.25 1.70
C ASP A 128 17.41 4.76 1.45
N LYS A 129 17.70 5.57 2.48
CA LYS A 129 17.61 7.04 2.39
C LYS A 129 18.55 7.66 1.34
N TRP A 130 19.67 7.00 1.06
CA TRP A 130 20.77 7.54 0.25
C TRP A 130 20.98 6.79 -1.07
N SER A 131 20.19 5.76 -1.36
CA SER A 131 20.24 5.03 -2.62
C SER A 131 18.93 5.17 -3.38
N ASP A 132 18.97 4.82 -4.66
CA ASP A 132 17.74 4.61 -5.40
C ASP A 132 16.92 3.49 -4.75
N VAL A 133 15.60 3.61 -4.88
CA VAL A 133 14.65 2.59 -4.43
C VAL A 133 14.61 1.51 -5.51
N GLU A 134 14.61 0.26 -5.08
CA GLU A 134 14.53 -0.90 -5.95
C GLU A 134 13.25 -1.69 -5.67
N ILE A 135 12.63 -2.20 -6.75
CA ILE A 135 11.46 -3.06 -6.70
C ILE A 135 11.74 -4.36 -7.46
N GLU A 136 11.04 -5.42 -7.06
CA GLU A 136 11.15 -6.76 -7.64
C GLU A 136 9.77 -7.42 -7.77
N CYS A 137 9.65 -8.33 -8.73
CA CYS A 137 8.43 -9.12 -8.97
C CYS A 137 8.64 -10.60 -8.64
N VAL A 138 9.53 -10.88 -7.69
CA VAL A 138 9.79 -12.23 -7.17
C VAL A 138 9.96 -12.18 -5.67
N ASN A 139 9.57 -13.26 -5.02
CA ASN A 139 9.92 -13.47 -3.62
C ASN A 139 11.37 -13.98 -3.55
N PRO A 140 12.28 -13.28 -2.84
CA PRO A 140 13.69 -13.65 -2.79
C PRO A 140 13.93 -14.99 -2.10
N SER A 141 13.00 -15.45 -1.26
CA SER A 141 13.14 -16.73 -0.56
C SER A 141 12.71 -17.92 -1.43
N THR A 142 11.69 -17.76 -2.28
CA THR A 142 11.12 -18.87 -3.07
C THR A 142 11.47 -18.80 -4.55
N GLY A 143 11.90 -17.63 -5.04
CA GLY A 143 12.13 -17.35 -6.47
C GLY A 143 10.85 -17.30 -7.30
N LYS A 144 9.67 -17.41 -6.69
CA LYS A 144 8.36 -17.40 -7.37
C LYS A 144 7.77 -16.00 -7.40
N SER A 145 6.83 -15.77 -8.32
CA SER A 145 6.16 -14.48 -8.45
C SER A 145 5.22 -14.16 -7.28
N ASP A 146 4.62 -15.16 -6.61
CA ASP A 146 3.61 -14.96 -5.55
C ASP A 146 2.49 -13.95 -5.95
N GLY A 147 2.13 -13.92 -7.24
CA GLY A 147 1.12 -12.99 -7.79
C GLY A 147 1.66 -11.61 -8.19
N LEU A 148 2.97 -11.39 -8.11
CA LEU A 148 3.66 -10.21 -8.62
C LEU A 148 3.91 -10.33 -10.13
N GLY A 149 4.03 -9.20 -10.82
CA GLY A 149 4.35 -9.17 -12.24
C GLY A 149 3.58 -8.11 -13.02
N PRO A 150 3.63 -8.17 -14.36
CA PRO A 150 2.93 -7.22 -15.22
C PRO A 150 1.42 -7.37 -15.11
N LEU A 151 0.73 -6.26 -14.88
CA LEU A 151 -0.72 -6.18 -14.90
C LEU A 151 -1.17 -5.84 -16.32
N LYS A 152 -1.98 -6.72 -16.92
CA LYS A 152 -2.50 -6.57 -18.29
C LYS A 152 -3.98 -6.20 -18.21
N ALA A 153 -4.42 -5.30 -19.09
CA ALA A 153 -5.79 -4.79 -19.08
C ALA A 153 -6.17 -4.14 -17.73
N GLY A 154 -7.46 -4.15 -17.40
CA GLY A 154 -8.02 -3.48 -16.23
C GLY A 154 -7.92 -1.95 -16.25
N MET A 155 -8.25 -1.35 -15.12
CA MET A 155 -8.19 0.08 -14.89
C MET A 155 -7.52 0.38 -13.55
N LEU A 156 -6.75 1.47 -13.51
CA LEU A 156 -6.08 1.96 -12.31
C LEU A 156 -6.90 3.07 -11.67
N PHE A 157 -7.06 2.98 -10.35
CA PHE A 157 -7.75 3.97 -9.53
C PHE A 157 -6.81 4.52 -8.47
N ASP A 158 -6.96 5.82 -8.23
CA ASP A 158 -6.17 6.55 -7.25
C ASP A 158 -6.96 6.65 -5.96
N VAL A 159 -6.34 6.24 -4.85
CA VAL A 159 -6.91 6.32 -3.50
C VAL A 159 -5.85 6.84 -2.53
N SER A 160 -6.28 7.27 -1.35
CA SER A 160 -5.37 7.65 -0.28
C SER A 160 -4.50 6.44 0.13
N PRO A 161 -3.20 6.65 0.41
CA PRO A 161 -2.35 5.57 0.93
C PRO A 161 -2.88 4.96 2.23
N ALA A 162 -3.60 5.75 3.04
CA ALA A 162 -4.26 5.27 4.25
C ALA A 162 -5.39 4.28 3.93
N PHE A 163 -6.25 4.59 2.95
CA PHE A 163 -7.29 3.68 2.51
C PHE A 163 -6.72 2.41 1.87
N ALA A 164 -5.65 2.51 1.07
CA ALA A 164 -4.95 1.35 0.53
C ALA A 164 -4.42 0.42 1.64
N ARG A 165 -3.85 0.96 2.72
CA ARG A 165 -3.44 0.17 3.90
C ARG A 165 -4.63 -0.54 4.55
N ARG A 166 -5.75 0.18 4.74
CA ARG A 166 -6.98 -0.37 5.34
C ARG A 166 -7.59 -1.49 4.49
N LEU A 167 -7.60 -1.33 3.16
CA LEU A 167 -8.03 -2.35 2.21
C LEU A 167 -7.19 -3.62 2.32
N MET A 168 -5.86 -3.50 2.42
CA MET A 168 -4.95 -4.65 2.53
C MET A 168 -5.06 -5.43 3.84
N MET A 169 -5.54 -4.81 4.93
CA MET A 169 -5.70 -5.52 6.21
C MET A 169 -6.76 -6.63 6.15
N GLY A 170 -7.70 -6.54 5.20
CA GLY A 170 -8.72 -7.53 4.91
C GLY A 170 -9.71 -7.82 6.04
N ALA A 171 -10.78 -8.53 5.71
CA ALA A 171 -11.75 -9.10 6.65
C ALA A 171 -12.33 -8.06 7.63
N GLY A 172 -12.56 -6.83 7.16
CA GLY A 172 -13.12 -5.75 7.97
C GLY A 172 -12.20 -5.20 9.07
N LYS A 173 -10.96 -5.70 9.22
CA LYS A 173 -10.01 -5.23 10.26
C LYS A 173 -9.60 -3.78 10.04
N GLY A 174 -9.55 -3.34 8.79
CA GLY A 174 -9.35 -1.94 8.41
C GLY A 174 -10.65 -1.13 8.38
N GLY A 175 -11.80 -1.66 8.81
CA GLY A 175 -13.09 -0.99 8.68
C GLY A 175 -13.52 -0.78 7.22
N VAL A 176 -13.03 -1.62 6.31
CA VAL A 176 -13.41 -1.65 4.90
C VAL A 176 -13.87 -3.06 4.58
N VAL A 177 -15.09 -3.19 4.04
CA VAL A 177 -15.72 -4.48 3.65
C VAL A 177 -16.06 -4.52 2.15
N LEU A 178 -15.57 -3.52 1.42
CA LEU A 178 -16.00 -3.25 0.06
C LEU A 178 -15.60 -4.37 -0.91
N LEU A 179 -14.37 -4.87 -0.82
CA LEU A 179 -13.87 -5.90 -1.72
C LEU A 179 -14.56 -7.24 -1.47
N GLU A 180 -14.81 -7.59 -0.21
CA GLU A 180 -15.53 -8.80 0.16
C GLU A 180 -16.96 -8.78 -0.36
N GLU A 181 -17.70 -7.69 -0.12
CA GLU A 181 -19.11 -7.54 -0.54
C GLU A 181 -19.28 -7.47 -2.06
N ILE A 182 -18.30 -6.92 -2.78
CA ILE A 182 -18.29 -6.93 -4.25
C ILE A 182 -17.93 -8.33 -4.76
N GLY A 183 -16.97 -9.00 -4.13
CA GLY A 183 -16.49 -10.33 -4.54
C GLY A 183 -17.54 -11.43 -4.43
N GLU A 184 -18.51 -11.28 -3.53
CA GLU A 184 -19.67 -12.16 -3.44
C GLU A 184 -20.62 -12.04 -4.64
N LYS A 185 -20.60 -10.92 -5.36
CA LYS A 185 -21.60 -10.56 -6.37
C LYS A 185 -21.03 -10.51 -7.79
N VAL A 186 -19.77 -10.08 -7.92
CA VAL A 186 -19.09 -9.87 -9.21
C VAL A 186 -17.73 -10.55 -9.15
N ARG A 187 -17.35 -11.22 -10.24
CA ARG A 187 -15.99 -11.77 -10.40
C ARG A 187 -15.07 -10.69 -10.95
N PHE A 188 -14.00 -10.39 -10.22
CA PHE A 188 -12.98 -9.42 -10.62
C PHE A 188 -11.63 -9.81 -10.04
N GLU A 189 -10.57 -9.31 -10.66
CA GLU A 189 -9.21 -9.32 -10.15
C GLU A 189 -8.87 -7.94 -9.58
N VAL A 190 -8.09 -7.92 -8.51
CA VAL A 190 -7.67 -6.67 -7.87
C VAL A 190 -6.23 -6.77 -7.38
N ALA A 191 -5.47 -5.72 -7.63
CA ALA A 191 -4.14 -5.53 -7.05
C ALA A 191 -4.14 -4.18 -6.32
N VAL A 192 -4.04 -4.24 -4.99
CA VAL A 192 -3.95 -3.05 -4.13
C VAL A 192 -2.47 -2.75 -3.93
N GLY A 193 -2.04 -1.51 -4.14
CA GLY A 193 -0.69 -1.04 -3.83
C GLY A 193 -0.70 -0.08 -2.63
N ARG A 194 0.25 -0.21 -1.71
CA ARG A 194 0.42 0.70 -0.55
C ARG A 194 0.70 2.14 -0.97
N ASN A 195 1.08 2.35 -2.22
CA ASN A 195 1.25 3.65 -2.85
C ASN A 195 -0.06 4.38 -3.22
N GLY A 196 -1.22 3.86 -2.80
CA GLY A 196 -2.52 4.50 -3.09
C GLY A 196 -2.98 4.25 -4.51
N LYS A 197 -2.54 3.14 -5.13
CA LYS A 197 -2.93 2.72 -6.47
C LYS A 197 -3.65 1.40 -6.38
N VAL A 198 -4.86 1.33 -6.91
CA VAL A 198 -5.66 0.10 -6.95
C VAL A 198 -5.97 -0.24 -8.39
N TRP A 199 -5.46 -1.37 -8.86
CA TRP A 199 -5.78 -1.91 -10.18
C TRP A 199 -6.94 -2.89 -10.04
N VAL A 200 -7.92 -2.78 -10.94
CA VAL A 200 -9.11 -3.66 -10.99
C VAL A 200 -9.31 -4.12 -12.42
N ASP A 201 -9.58 -5.40 -12.61
CA ASP A 201 -9.99 -5.98 -13.89
C ASP A 201 -11.22 -6.87 -13.71
N SER A 202 -12.23 -6.72 -14.55
CA SER A 202 -13.48 -7.48 -14.47
C SER A 202 -13.96 -7.86 -15.86
N SER A 203 -15.02 -8.66 -15.93
CA SER A 203 -15.51 -9.18 -17.21
C SER A 203 -16.03 -8.09 -18.16
N THR A 204 -16.66 -7.04 -17.61
CA THR A 204 -17.12 -5.90 -18.39
C THR A 204 -16.50 -4.59 -17.91
N LEU A 205 -16.34 -3.64 -18.84
CA LEU A 205 -15.86 -2.29 -18.51
C LEU A 205 -16.81 -1.57 -17.54
N ALA A 206 -18.11 -1.81 -17.66
CA ALA A 206 -19.12 -1.21 -16.78
C ALA A 206 -18.91 -1.65 -15.32
N GLU A 207 -18.68 -2.95 -15.09
CA GLU A 207 -18.30 -3.49 -13.78
C GLU A 207 -17.01 -2.84 -13.27
N THR A 208 -15.96 -2.77 -14.09
CA THR A 208 -14.64 -2.25 -13.67
C THR A 208 -14.76 -0.80 -13.21
N VAL A 209 -15.44 0.03 -14.03
CA VAL A 209 -15.67 1.45 -13.74
C VAL A 209 -16.51 1.61 -12.48
N ALA A 210 -17.54 0.78 -12.30
CA ALA A 210 -18.39 0.86 -11.14
C ALA A 210 -17.60 0.51 -9.87
N ILE A 211 -16.84 -0.58 -9.87
CA ILE A 211 -16.04 -1.03 -8.71
C ILE A 211 -15.08 0.07 -8.27
N GLY A 212 -14.33 0.65 -9.20
CA GLY A 212 -13.38 1.69 -8.83
C GLY A 212 -14.00 3.03 -8.46
N ARG A 213 -15.19 3.37 -8.99
CA ARG A 213 -15.98 4.50 -8.47
C ARG A 213 -16.38 4.28 -7.02
N CYS A 214 -16.81 3.07 -6.66
CA CYS A 214 -17.11 2.73 -5.27
C CYS A 214 -15.89 2.82 -4.35
N LEU A 215 -14.72 2.37 -4.81
CA LEU A 215 -13.47 2.50 -4.06
C LEU A 215 -13.13 3.98 -3.81
N THR A 216 -13.20 4.80 -4.86
CA THR A 216 -12.89 6.23 -4.80
C THR A 216 -13.89 6.98 -3.91
N GLU A 217 -15.18 6.73 -4.07
CA GLU A 217 -16.24 7.38 -3.28
C GLU A 217 -16.18 6.99 -1.79
N THR A 218 -15.79 5.75 -1.49
CA THR A 218 -15.61 5.27 -0.12
C THR A 218 -14.46 5.98 0.58
N ASP A 219 -13.35 6.16 -0.13
CA ASP A 219 -12.17 6.88 0.36
C ASP A 219 -12.47 8.38 0.57
N GLU A 220 -13.01 9.05 -0.46
CA GLU A 220 -13.29 10.50 -0.40
C GLU A 220 -14.27 10.88 0.71
N LYS A 221 -15.32 10.07 0.91
CA LYS A 221 -16.36 10.36 1.90
C LYS A 221 -16.10 9.73 3.27
N ASN A 222 -15.00 8.99 3.43
CA ASN A 222 -14.70 8.21 4.64
C ASN A 222 -15.92 7.42 5.13
N LEU A 223 -16.54 6.64 4.25
CA LEU A 223 -17.81 6.00 4.54
C LEU A 223 -17.71 4.95 5.66
N ASP A 224 -18.68 4.97 6.56
CA ASP A 224 -18.88 3.94 7.57
C ASP A 224 -19.30 2.60 6.96
N LEU A 225 -19.16 1.51 7.71
CA LEU A 225 -19.47 0.14 7.27
C LEU A 225 -20.89 0.00 6.69
N GLN A 226 -21.90 0.63 7.29
CA GLN A 226 -23.27 0.58 6.79
C GLN A 226 -23.43 1.33 5.46
N ALA A 227 -22.76 2.48 5.32
CA ALA A 227 -22.78 3.27 4.10
C ALA A 227 -22.05 2.56 2.95
N GLN A 228 -20.93 1.89 3.25
CA GLN A 228 -20.22 1.04 2.28
C GLN A 228 -21.13 -0.06 1.72
N LYS A 229 -21.83 -0.82 2.57
CA LYS A 229 -22.77 -1.87 2.11
C LYS A 229 -23.90 -1.31 1.27
N LYS A 230 -24.45 -0.16 1.65
CA LYS A 230 -25.50 0.54 0.88
C LYS A 230 -24.99 0.95 -0.50
N LEU A 231 -23.75 1.43 -0.59
CA LEU A 231 -23.12 1.82 -1.85
C LEU A 231 -22.92 0.62 -2.77
N VAL A 232 -22.40 -0.50 -2.26
CA VAL A 232 -22.24 -1.75 -3.04
C VAL A 232 -23.59 -2.26 -3.57
N ASN A 233 -24.63 -2.24 -2.74
CA ASN A 233 -25.97 -2.68 -3.18
C ASN A 233 -26.59 -1.76 -4.23
N LYS A 234 -26.24 -0.47 -4.25
CA LYS A 234 -26.66 0.45 -5.30
C LYS A 234 -25.93 0.15 -6.62
N LEU A 235 -24.64 -0.15 -6.54
CA LEU A 235 -23.81 -0.48 -7.68
C LEU A 235 -24.32 -1.72 -8.42
N VAL A 236 -24.59 -2.80 -7.68
CA VAL A 236 -25.05 -4.08 -8.24
C VAL A 236 -26.42 -3.97 -8.92
N LYS A 237 -27.21 -2.95 -8.60
CA LYS A 237 -28.48 -2.67 -9.28
C LYS A 237 -28.32 -1.89 -10.59
N THR A 238 -27.16 -1.27 -10.79
CA THR A 238 -26.89 -0.34 -11.90
C THR A 238 -26.02 -0.99 -12.98
N VAL A 239 -25.28 -2.04 -12.61
CA VAL A 239 -24.46 -2.88 -13.48
C VAL A 239 -25.25 -4.12 -13.84
#